data_AF-A0A0A2F3G3-F1
#
_entry.id   AF-A0A0A2F3G3-F1
#
_cell.length_a   1.000
_cell.length_b   1.000
_cell.length_c   1.000
_cell.angle_alpha   90.00
_cell.angle_beta   90.00
_cell.angle_gamma   90.00
#
_symmetry.space_group_name_H-M   'P 1'
#
loop_
_entity.id
_entity.type
_entity.pdbx_description
1 polymer ?
#
loop_
_entity_poly.entity_id
_entity_poly.type
_entity_poly.pdbx_seq_one_letter_code
_entity_poly.pdbx_strand_id
1 'polypeptide(L)'
;MHSKDIRINAWIKEQRDYTIIENELRNKLVSKTYQLDYNNHSHRKISPKRIGCGQIAGHVANIRKNIFPWDSTLKTDLKVYPVLVVADNRLLSLGLPRLLQSWYAECLQNEGLDKSLEYPLILMSPLTLIKYASLFHKYGFEKYFNEYYKSLESQPVDMISTLNNQISFDQYMSQYPFKLETFGEEIITELMADRDNQ
;
A
#
# COMPACT_ATOMS: atom_id res chain seq x y z
N MET A 1 6.03 10.06 3.77
CA MET A 1 5.26 9.41 2.68
C MET A 1 6.24 8.92 1.63
N HIS A 2 6.28 7.62 1.29
CA HIS A 2 7.15 7.07 0.24
C HIS A 2 6.28 6.77 -0.98
N SER A 3 6.46 7.50 -2.09
CA SER A 3 5.75 7.27 -3.36
C SER A 3 6.70 6.56 -4.33
N LYS A 4 6.26 5.45 -4.91
CA LYS A 4 6.99 4.73 -5.96
C LYS A 4 6.05 4.34 -7.09
N ASP A 5 6.47 4.66 -8.31
CA ASP A 5 5.85 4.12 -9.51
C ASP A 5 6.22 2.64 -9.67
N ILE A 6 5.20 1.79 -9.76
CA ILE A 6 5.36 0.36 -9.95
C ILE A 6 5.00 0.04 -11.40
N ARG A 7 6.00 -0.04 -12.27
CA ARG A 7 5.83 -0.48 -13.66
C ARG A 7 6.42 -1.87 -13.84
N ILE A 8 5.64 -2.85 -14.28
CA ILE A 8 6.13 -4.17 -14.68
C ILE A 8 6.56 -4.11 -16.16
N ASN A 9 7.74 -4.64 -16.49
CA ASN A 9 8.26 -4.61 -17.86
C ASN A 9 7.47 -5.52 -18.81
N ALA A 10 7.41 -5.13 -20.08
CA ALA A 10 6.64 -5.84 -21.11
C ALA A 10 7.07 -7.31 -21.26
N TRP A 11 8.37 -7.57 -21.36
CA TRP A 11 8.91 -8.93 -21.50
C TRP A 11 8.57 -9.85 -20.31
N ILE A 12 8.40 -9.29 -19.10
CA ILE A 12 7.95 -10.06 -17.91
C ILE A 12 6.46 -10.37 -18.01
N LYS A 13 5.65 -9.42 -18.50
CA LYS A 13 4.21 -9.64 -18.72
C LYS A 13 3.95 -10.69 -19.81
N GLU A 14 4.78 -10.69 -20.85
CA GLU A 14 4.67 -11.60 -22.00
C GLU A 14 4.91 -13.07 -21.64
N GLN A 15 5.69 -13.33 -20.58
CA GLN A 15 5.92 -14.69 -20.08
C GLN A 15 4.67 -15.31 -19.47
N ARG A 16 3.67 -14.50 -19.07
CA ARG A 16 2.41 -14.94 -18.46
C ARG A 16 2.57 -15.92 -17.28
N ASP A 17 3.72 -15.89 -16.62
CA ASP A 17 4.02 -16.68 -15.43
C ASP A 17 3.72 -15.85 -14.18
N TYR A 18 2.71 -16.26 -13.44
CA TYR A 18 2.30 -15.61 -12.20
C TYR A 18 3.42 -15.53 -11.16
N THR A 19 4.29 -16.55 -11.09
CA THR A 19 5.40 -16.59 -10.15
C THR A 19 6.42 -15.50 -10.47
N ILE A 20 6.69 -15.28 -11.75
CA ILE A 20 7.65 -14.26 -12.20
C ILE A 20 7.08 -12.86 -11.97
N ILE A 21 5.78 -12.68 -12.24
CA ILE A 21 5.06 -11.43 -11.97
C ILE A 21 5.03 -11.12 -10.47
N GLU A 22 4.72 -12.11 -9.62
CA GLU A 22 4.72 -11.95 -8.17
C GLU A 22 6.11 -11.60 -7.65
N ASN A 23 7.16 -12.27 -8.13
CA ASN A 23 8.53 -11.97 -7.77
C ASN A 23 8.94 -10.55 -8.16
N GLU A 24 8.52 -10.07 -9.34
CA GLU A 24 8.75 -8.69 -9.77
C GLU A 24 8.02 -7.67 -8.90
N LEU A 25 6.78 -7.98 -8.50
CA LEU A 25 6.03 -7.17 -7.54
C LEU A 25 6.72 -7.15 -6.17
N ARG A 26 7.09 -8.32 -5.62
CA ARG A 26 7.82 -8.42 -4.34
C ARG A 26 9.15 -7.65 -4.39
N ASN A 27 9.88 -7.71 -5.50
CA ASN A 27 11.13 -6.96 -5.69
C ASN A 27 10.93 -5.44 -5.73
N LYS A 28 9.73 -4.94 -6.05
CA LYS A 28 9.37 -3.51 -6.08
C LYS A 28 8.63 -3.02 -4.83
N LEU A 29 7.98 -3.92 -4.10
CA LEU A 29 7.07 -3.59 -3.00
C LEU A 29 7.54 -4.06 -1.62
N VAL A 30 8.48 -5.00 -1.55
CA VAL A 30 8.90 -5.65 -0.30
C VAL A 30 10.40 -5.48 -0.07
N SER A 31 11.21 -6.03 -0.98
CA SER A 31 12.66 -6.01 -0.84
C SER A 31 13.32 -6.07 -2.21
N LYS A 32 14.14 -5.06 -2.53
CA LYS A 32 14.88 -5.03 -3.78
C LYS A 32 16.08 -5.96 -3.67
N THR A 33 16.03 -7.10 -4.32
CA THR A 33 17.10 -8.11 -4.36
C THR A 33 17.76 -8.19 -5.73
N TYR A 34 17.16 -7.58 -6.76
CA TYR A 34 17.76 -7.47 -8.07
C TYR A 34 17.38 -6.17 -8.80
N GLN A 35 18.15 -5.86 -9.84
CA GLN A 35 17.89 -4.81 -10.82
C GLN A 35 17.75 -5.45 -12.20
N LEU A 36 16.96 -4.82 -13.06
CA LEU A 36 16.80 -5.27 -14.43
C LEU A 36 18.01 -4.83 -15.25
N ASP A 37 18.58 -5.79 -15.97
CA ASP A 37 19.53 -5.56 -17.04
C ASP A 37 18.75 -5.55 -18.35
N TYR A 38 18.44 -4.35 -18.84
CA TYR A 38 17.67 -4.14 -20.06
C TYR A 38 18.41 -4.64 -21.31
N ASN A 39 19.74 -4.59 -21.32
CA ASN A 39 20.53 -5.01 -22.47
C ASN A 39 20.48 -6.54 -22.64
N ASN A 40 20.48 -7.25 -21.51
CA ASN A 40 20.53 -8.71 -21.48
C ASN A 40 19.19 -9.37 -21.15
N HIS A 41 18.10 -8.61 -21.06
CA HIS A 41 16.77 -9.10 -20.65
C HIS A 41 16.82 -10.00 -19.40
N SER A 42 17.60 -9.58 -18.39
CA SER A 42 17.92 -10.44 -17.24
C SER A 42 17.88 -9.69 -15.91
N HIS A 43 18.01 -10.44 -14.82
CA HIS A 43 18.06 -9.91 -13.46
C HIS A 43 19.49 -9.91 -12.92
N ARG A 44 20.02 -8.72 -12.63
CA ARG A 44 21.28 -8.56 -11.91
C ARG A 44 21.00 -8.53 -10.40
N LYS A 45 21.47 -9.56 -9.67
CA LYS A 45 21.36 -9.60 -8.21
C LYS A 45 22.08 -8.41 -7.56
N ILE A 46 21.49 -7.89 -6.49
CA ILE A 46 22.05 -6.82 -5.66
C ILE A 46 21.92 -7.19 -4.18
N SER A 47 22.61 -6.44 -3.32
CA SER A 47 22.39 -6.55 -1.87
C SER A 47 20.93 -6.21 -1.54
N PRO A 48 20.22 -7.05 -0.77
CA PRO A 48 18.82 -6.83 -0.42
C PRO A 48 18.60 -5.48 0.25
N LYS A 49 17.66 -4.70 -0.27
CA LYS A 49 17.25 -3.42 0.32
C LYS A 49 15.75 -3.42 0.60
N ARG A 50 15.38 -3.21 1.86
CA ARG A 50 13.98 -3.01 2.28
C ARG A 50 13.37 -1.84 1.53
N ILE A 51 12.21 -2.05 0.92
CA ILE A 51 11.45 -1.02 0.20
C ILE A 51 9.96 -1.25 0.39
N GLY A 52 9.12 -0.26 0.07
CA GLY A 52 7.66 -0.42 0.16
C GLY A 52 7.22 -0.90 1.55
N CYS A 53 6.44 -1.99 1.63
CA CYS A 53 5.98 -2.53 2.91
C CYS A 53 7.11 -3.10 3.79
N GLY A 54 8.22 -3.58 3.20
CA GLY A 54 9.39 -4.02 3.97
C GLY A 54 10.11 -2.85 4.66
N GLN A 55 10.15 -1.68 4.01
CA GLN A 55 10.65 -0.47 4.66
C GLN A 55 9.70 0.00 5.77
N ILE A 56 8.39 -0.06 5.54
CA ILE A 56 7.37 0.30 6.54
C ILE A 56 7.49 -0.58 7.78
N ALA A 57 7.57 -1.91 7.63
CA ALA A 57 7.76 -2.84 8.74
C ALA A 57 9.04 -2.54 9.53
N GLY A 58 10.15 -2.24 8.83
CA GLY A 58 11.39 -1.82 9.49
C GLY A 58 11.23 -0.53 10.29
N HIS A 59 10.45 0.44 9.82
CA HIS A 59 10.14 1.66 10.58
C HIS A 59 9.29 1.37 11.81
N VAL A 60 8.25 0.54 11.69
CA VAL A 60 7.45 0.09 12.84
C VAL A 60 8.35 -0.58 13.88
N ALA A 61 9.22 -1.49 13.46
CA ALA A 61 10.15 -2.17 14.35
C ALA A 61 11.12 -1.21 15.05
N ASN A 62 11.63 -0.20 14.33
CA ASN A 62 12.48 0.82 14.93
C ASN A 62 11.74 1.67 15.97
N ILE A 63 10.45 1.98 15.75
CA ILE A 63 9.60 2.67 16.74
C ILE A 63 9.42 1.78 17.98
N ARG A 64 9.06 0.50 17.81
CA ARG A 64 8.90 -0.44 18.94
C ARG A 64 10.18 -0.65 19.75
N LYS A 65 11.34 -0.54 19.10
CA LYS A 65 12.67 -0.69 19.71
C LYS A 65 13.26 0.64 20.22
N ASN A 66 12.53 1.76 20.12
CA ASN A 66 12.99 3.09 20.47
C ASN A 66 14.33 3.50 19.79
N ILE A 67 14.52 3.07 18.55
CA ILE A 67 15.70 3.40 17.71
C ILE A 67 15.26 4.11 16.42
N PHE A 68 14.09 4.74 16.44
CA PHE A 68 13.58 5.44 15.27
C PHE A 68 14.43 6.70 15.01
N PRO A 69 15.09 6.82 13.85
CA PRO A 69 16.14 7.82 13.66
C PRO A 69 15.63 9.27 13.61
N TRP A 70 14.34 9.46 13.38
CA TRP A 70 13.73 10.79 13.26
C TRP A 70 13.17 11.32 14.57
N ASP A 71 12.92 10.44 15.54
CA ASP A 71 12.40 10.79 16.86
C ASP A 71 12.68 9.66 17.86
N SER A 72 13.65 9.90 18.74
CA SER A 72 14.06 8.97 19.79
C SER A 72 13.25 9.12 21.09
N THR A 73 12.23 9.99 21.10
CA THR A 73 11.36 10.24 22.26
C THR A 73 10.01 9.55 22.15
N LEU A 74 9.77 8.86 21.03
CA LEU A 74 8.55 8.12 20.78
C LEU A 74 8.35 7.02 21.83
N LYS A 75 7.14 6.96 22.40
CA LYS A 75 6.74 5.82 23.22
C LYS A 75 6.61 4.57 22.34
N THR A 76 6.96 3.42 22.88
CA THR A 76 6.94 2.16 22.12
C THR A 76 5.52 1.63 21.87
N ASP A 77 4.54 2.06 22.67
CA ASP A 77 3.13 1.63 22.65
C ASP A 77 2.22 2.52 21.78
N LEU A 78 2.79 3.49 21.05
CA LEU A 78 2.02 4.37 20.18
C LEU A 78 1.30 3.60 19.08
N LYS A 79 0.09 4.02 18.76
CA LYS A 79 -0.60 3.59 17.54
C LYS A 79 0.17 4.08 16.31
N VAL A 80 0.59 3.15 15.45
CA VAL A 80 1.28 3.45 14.20
C VAL A 80 0.37 3.07 13.04
N TYR A 81 0.15 4.01 12.12
CA TYR A 81 -0.63 3.79 10.90
C TYR A 81 0.34 3.51 9.74
N PRO A 82 0.59 2.24 9.36
CA PRO A 82 1.45 1.91 8.24
C PRO A 82 0.74 2.26 6.92
N VAL A 83 1.17 3.32 6.24
CA VAL A 83 0.58 3.77 4.98
C VAL A 83 1.54 3.53 3.81
N LEU A 84 1.08 2.79 2.80
CA LEU A 84 1.75 2.61 1.51
C LEU A 84 0.97 3.33 0.42
N VAL A 85 1.61 4.29 -0.24
CA VAL A 85 1.03 5.03 -1.35
C VAL A 85 1.51 4.44 -2.68
N VAL A 86 0.58 3.99 -3.52
CA VAL A 86 0.87 3.42 -4.84
C VAL A 86 0.21 4.29 -5.91
N ALA A 87 1.01 4.78 -6.85
CA ALA A 87 0.54 5.72 -7.89
C ALA A 87 -0.29 5.05 -9.00
N ASP A 88 -0.04 3.77 -9.30
CA ASP A 88 -0.77 3.06 -10.35
C ASP A 88 -2.02 2.38 -9.78
N ASN A 89 -3.19 3.02 -9.94
CA ASN A 89 -4.47 2.54 -9.43
C ASN A 89 -4.87 1.16 -10.01
N ARG A 90 -4.35 0.78 -11.19
CA ARG A 90 -4.64 -0.53 -11.79
C ARG A 90 -4.06 -1.68 -10.97
N LEU A 91 -3.04 -1.40 -10.16
CA LEU A 91 -2.50 -2.37 -9.22
C LEU A 91 -3.38 -2.52 -7.98
N LEU A 92 -4.25 -1.56 -7.68
CA LEU A 92 -5.13 -1.57 -6.51
C LEU A 92 -6.39 -2.44 -6.70
N SER A 93 -6.76 -2.76 -7.93
CA SER A 93 -8.00 -3.49 -8.26
C SER A 93 -7.87 -5.01 -8.39
N LEU A 94 -6.66 -5.57 -8.36
CA LEU A 94 -6.40 -6.98 -8.69
C LEU A 94 -5.65 -7.74 -7.60
N GLY A 95 -6.31 -8.14 -6.49
CA GLY A 95 -5.77 -9.07 -5.47
C GLY A 95 -4.50 -8.63 -4.72
N LEU A 96 -3.82 -7.58 -5.19
CA LEU A 96 -2.60 -7.02 -4.64
C LEU A 96 -2.77 -6.47 -3.22
N PRO A 97 -3.89 -5.83 -2.84
CA PRO A 97 -4.10 -5.43 -1.45
C PRO A 97 -3.91 -6.62 -0.49
N ARG A 98 -4.44 -7.80 -0.86
CA ARG A 98 -4.30 -9.02 -0.07
C ARG A 98 -2.89 -9.56 -0.04
N LEU A 99 -2.22 -9.60 -1.19
CA LEU A 99 -0.81 -9.98 -1.26
C LEU A 99 0.05 -9.05 -0.39
N LEU A 100 -0.14 -7.74 -0.50
CA LEU A 100 0.59 -6.74 0.27
C LEU A 100 0.35 -6.87 1.78
N GLN A 101 -0.86 -7.20 2.22
CA GLN A 101 -1.12 -7.47 3.63
C GLN A 101 -0.35 -8.71 4.12
N SER A 102 -0.35 -9.79 3.33
CA SER A 102 0.43 -11.00 3.65
C SER A 102 1.93 -10.68 3.71
N TRP A 103 2.47 -9.99 2.70
CA TRP A 103 3.89 -9.65 2.64
C TRP A 103 4.30 -8.68 3.73
N TYR A 104 3.43 -7.74 4.11
CA TYR A 104 3.66 -6.85 5.23
C TYR A 104 3.71 -7.62 6.55
N ALA A 105 2.78 -8.56 6.77
CA ALA A 105 2.80 -9.43 7.94
C ALA A 105 4.07 -10.30 8.01
N GLU A 106 4.53 -10.85 6.88
CA GLU A 106 5.82 -11.55 6.77
C GLU A 106 6.97 -10.61 7.17
N CYS A 107 6.97 -9.37 6.70
CA CYS A 107 7.99 -8.39 7.04
C CYS A 107 8.00 -8.07 8.55
N LEU A 108 6.84 -7.86 9.17
CA LEU A 108 6.74 -7.61 10.62
C LEU A 108 7.36 -8.77 11.43
N GLN A 109 7.02 -10.01 11.06
CA GLN A 109 7.59 -11.20 11.70
C GLN A 109 9.12 -11.26 11.53
N ASN A 110 9.62 -10.96 10.33
CA ASN A 110 11.06 -10.92 10.07
C ASN A 110 11.80 -9.82 10.86
N GLU A 111 11.12 -8.75 11.26
CA GLU A 111 11.67 -7.74 12.16
C GLU A 111 11.57 -8.10 13.66
N GLY A 112 10.96 -9.25 13.98
CA GLY A 112 10.74 -9.74 15.34
C GLY A 112 9.51 -9.15 16.02
N LEU A 113 8.52 -8.68 15.26
CA LEU A 113 7.26 -8.15 15.79
C LEU A 113 6.13 -9.18 15.74
N ASP A 114 5.23 -9.11 16.73
CA ASP A 114 3.97 -9.84 16.69
C ASP A 114 2.97 -9.12 15.76
N LYS A 115 2.72 -9.71 14.59
CA LYS A 115 1.79 -9.16 13.60
C LYS A 115 0.36 -8.97 14.11
N SER A 116 -0.05 -9.66 15.18
CA SER A 116 -1.40 -9.53 15.76
C SER A 116 -1.57 -8.26 16.59
N LEU A 117 -0.47 -7.66 17.04
CA LEU A 117 -0.44 -6.42 17.81
C LEU A 117 -0.25 -5.18 16.93
N GLU A 118 0.09 -5.37 15.66
CA GLU A 118 0.38 -4.28 14.73
C GLU A 118 -0.78 -4.00 13.79
N TYR A 119 -0.95 -2.73 13.43
CA TYR A 119 -2.07 -2.30 12.60
C TYR A 119 -1.90 -2.77 11.14
N PRO A 120 -3.00 -3.14 10.45
CA PRO A 120 -2.98 -3.52 9.04
C PRO A 120 -2.43 -2.41 8.14
N LEU A 121 -1.79 -2.81 7.03
CA LEU A 121 -1.29 -1.87 6.02
C LEU A 121 -2.46 -1.09 5.39
N ILE A 122 -2.35 0.23 5.36
CA ILE A 122 -3.26 1.11 4.62
C ILE A 122 -2.66 1.29 3.24
N LEU A 123 -3.32 0.71 2.24
CA LEU A 123 -2.95 0.87 0.83
C LEU A 123 -3.86 1.93 0.20
N MET A 124 -3.25 2.97 -0.36
CA MET A 124 -3.98 4.08 -0.96
C MET A 124 -3.26 4.67 -2.18
N SER A 125 -4.00 5.39 -3.01
CA SER A 125 -3.45 6.18 -4.10
C SER A 125 -3.20 7.64 -3.71
N PRO A 126 -2.32 8.36 -4.45
CA PRO A 126 -2.25 9.81 -4.37
C PRO A 126 -3.59 10.49 -4.65
N LEU A 127 -4.42 9.89 -5.53
CA LEU A 127 -5.71 10.45 -5.90
C LEU A 127 -6.66 10.55 -4.70
N THR A 128 -6.61 9.58 -3.78
CA THR A 128 -7.37 9.64 -2.51
C THR A 128 -6.96 10.83 -1.65
N LEU A 129 -5.67 11.17 -1.57
CA LEU A 129 -5.21 12.38 -0.86
C LEU A 129 -5.80 13.64 -1.46
N ILE A 130 -5.88 13.69 -2.78
CA ILE A 130 -6.36 14.84 -3.55
C ILE A 130 -7.88 14.97 -3.42
N LYS A 131 -8.63 13.90 -3.73
CA LYS A 131 -10.11 13.83 -3.63
C LYS A 131 -10.61 14.31 -2.28
N TYR A 132 -9.97 13.83 -1.20
CA TYR A 132 -10.47 14.01 0.16
C TYR A 132 -9.62 14.98 1.01
N ALA A 133 -8.81 15.83 0.37
CA ALA A 133 -7.95 16.79 1.05
C ALA A 133 -8.71 17.66 2.07
N SER A 134 -9.90 18.14 1.70
CA SER A 134 -10.75 18.95 2.59
C SER A 134 -11.22 18.19 3.83
N LEU A 135 -11.51 16.89 3.70
CA LEU A 135 -11.89 16.03 4.80
C LEU A 135 -10.71 15.76 5.72
N PHE A 136 -9.54 15.44 5.16
CA PHE A 136 -8.31 15.23 5.94
C PHE A 136 -7.87 16.50 6.65
N HIS A 137 -8.02 17.67 6.02
CA HIS A 137 -7.74 18.95 6.67
C HIS A 137 -8.69 19.22 7.84
N LYS A 138 -9.99 18.95 7.66
CA LYS A 138 -11.02 19.25 8.68
C LYS A 138 -10.98 18.29 9.86
N TYR A 139 -10.73 17.00 9.63
CA TYR A 139 -10.90 15.97 10.66
C TYR A 139 -9.63 15.14 10.94
N GLY A 140 -8.55 15.34 10.18
CA GLY A 140 -7.32 14.57 10.30
C GLY A 140 -7.39 13.18 9.67
N PHE A 141 -6.23 12.62 9.33
CA PHE A 141 -6.11 11.24 8.82
C PHE A 141 -6.55 10.20 9.86
N GLU A 142 -6.25 10.44 11.13
CA GLU A 142 -6.49 9.51 12.23
C GLU A 142 -7.95 9.04 12.29
N LYS A 143 -8.90 9.97 12.12
CA LYS A 143 -10.33 9.67 12.07
C LYS A 143 -10.64 8.61 11.02
N TYR A 144 -10.24 8.87 9.77
CA TYR A 144 -10.56 8.00 8.63
C TYR A 144 -9.81 6.68 8.67
N PHE A 145 -8.57 6.66 9.18
CA PHE A 145 -7.84 5.40 9.38
C PHE A 145 -8.47 4.55 10.49
N ASN A 146 -8.94 5.16 11.58
CA ASN A 146 -9.66 4.45 12.63
C ASN A 146 -10.98 3.87 12.12
N GLU A 147 -11.75 4.66 11.38
CA GLU A 147 -13.02 4.19 10.78
C GLU A 147 -12.77 3.10 9.71
N TYR A 148 -11.70 3.21 8.91
CA TYR A 148 -11.27 2.16 7.99
C TYR A 148 -10.95 0.86 8.70
N TYR A 149 -10.15 0.87 9.77
CA TYR A 149 -9.83 -0.35 10.52
C TYR A 149 -11.06 -1.01 11.13
N LYS A 150 -12.00 -0.23 11.67
CA LYS A 150 -13.29 -0.77 12.15
C LYS A 150 -14.07 -1.45 11.03
N SER A 151 -14.03 -0.91 9.81
CA SER A 151 -14.71 -1.52 8.66
C SER A 151 -14.11 -2.88 8.28
N LEU A 152 -12.80 -3.08 8.47
CA LEU A 152 -12.13 -4.36 8.23
C LEU A 152 -12.54 -5.42 9.26
N GLU A 153 -12.75 -5.02 10.52
CA GLU A 153 -13.18 -5.91 11.61
C GLU A 153 -14.65 -6.37 11.47
N SER A 154 -15.50 -5.55 10.85
CA SER A 154 -16.94 -5.82 10.69
C SER A 154 -17.32 -6.76 9.53
N GLN A 155 -16.35 -7.20 8.72
CA GLN A 155 -16.61 -8.04 7.53
C GLN A 155 -16.91 -9.50 7.94
N PRO A 156 -18.00 -10.12 7.46
CA PRO A 156 -18.35 -11.49 7.81
C PRO A 156 -17.34 -12.49 7.25
N VAL A 157 -16.96 -13.45 8.09
CA VAL A 157 -16.02 -14.54 7.78
C VAL A 157 -16.74 -15.61 6.95
N ASP A 158 -16.88 -15.39 5.65
CA ASP A 158 -17.10 -16.49 4.70
C ASP A 158 -15.89 -16.59 3.77
N MET A 159 -15.55 -17.81 3.34
CA MET A 159 -14.32 -18.12 2.60
C MET A 159 -14.26 -17.36 1.27
N ILE A 160 -15.41 -17.11 0.64
CA ILE A 160 -15.52 -16.36 -0.62
C ILE A 160 -15.46 -14.84 -0.38
N SER A 161 -16.00 -14.32 0.73
CA SER A 161 -15.85 -12.91 1.10
C SER A 161 -14.44 -12.56 1.56
N THR A 162 -13.73 -13.48 2.22
CA THR A 162 -12.30 -13.30 2.58
C THR A 162 -11.36 -13.39 1.39
N LEU A 163 -11.74 -14.10 0.32
CA LEU A 163 -11.00 -14.11 -0.94
C LEU A 163 -11.15 -12.78 -1.72
N ASN A 164 -12.29 -12.08 -1.56
CA ASN A 164 -12.65 -10.90 -2.35
C ASN A 164 -12.59 -9.54 -1.59
N ASN A 165 -12.71 -9.50 -0.26
CA ASN A 165 -12.96 -8.25 0.48
C ASN A 165 -11.80 -7.79 1.38
N GLN A 166 -10.64 -7.53 0.79
CA GLN A 166 -9.78 -6.50 1.38
C GLN A 166 -9.93 -5.24 0.56
N ILE A 167 -10.93 -4.44 0.95
CA ILE A 167 -11.17 -3.13 0.36
C ILE A 167 -9.93 -2.26 0.55
N SER A 168 -9.45 -1.66 -0.53
CA SER A 168 -8.39 -0.65 -0.42
C SER A 168 -8.91 0.55 0.35
N PHE A 169 -8.02 1.37 0.90
CA PHE A 169 -8.44 2.61 1.56
C PHE A 169 -9.16 3.54 0.58
N ASP A 170 -8.79 3.49 -0.71
CA ASP A 170 -9.45 4.22 -1.79
C ASP A 170 -10.92 3.80 -1.95
N GLN A 171 -11.17 2.50 -1.98
CA GLN A 171 -12.54 1.95 -2.06
C GLN A 171 -13.35 2.34 -0.83
N TYR A 172 -12.75 2.25 0.36
CA TYR A 172 -13.39 2.69 1.59
C TYR A 172 -13.75 4.19 1.54
N MET A 173 -12.83 5.05 1.12
CA MET A 173 -13.06 6.50 1.08
C MET A 173 -14.10 6.93 0.04
N SER A 174 -14.40 6.07 -0.95
CA SER A 174 -15.41 6.34 -2.00
C SER A 174 -16.81 6.60 -1.46
N GLN A 175 -17.11 6.16 -0.22
CA GLN A 175 -18.38 6.43 0.45
C GLN A 175 -18.56 7.91 0.86
N TYR A 176 -17.48 8.69 0.93
CA TYR A 176 -17.55 10.10 1.30
C TYR A 176 -17.67 10.99 0.05
N PRO A 177 -18.45 12.10 0.12
CA PRO A 177 -18.53 13.04 -0.97
C PRO A 177 -17.21 13.82 -1.13
N PHE A 178 -16.87 14.16 -2.37
CA PHE A 178 -15.79 15.09 -2.71
C PHE A 178 -16.28 16.14 -3.71
N LYS A 179 -15.64 17.31 -3.72
CA LYS A 179 -16.00 18.42 -4.62
C LYS A 179 -15.14 18.35 -5.87
N LEU A 180 -15.75 18.18 -7.05
CA LEU A 180 -15.02 18.16 -8.33
C LEU A 180 -14.50 19.54 -8.72
N GLU A 181 -15.22 20.59 -8.33
CA GLU A 181 -14.94 22.00 -8.65
C GLU A 181 -13.58 22.50 -8.14
N THR A 182 -12.95 21.79 -7.21
CA THR A 182 -11.65 22.14 -6.65
C THR A 182 -10.46 21.56 -7.42
N PHE A 183 -10.68 20.83 -8.51
CA PHE A 183 -9.62 20.17 -9.29
C PHE A 183 -9.42 20.83 -10.67
N GLY A 184 -8.19 20.76 -11.19
CA GLY A 184 -7.90 21.16 -12.57
C GLY A 184 -8.51 20.18 -13.59
N GLU A 185 -8.73 20.65 -14.83
CA GLU A 185 -9.41 19.88 -15.89
C GLU A 185 -8.77 18.51 -16.17
N GLU A 186 -7.44 18.39 -16.07
CA GLU A 186 -6.71 17.13 -16.26
C GLU A 186 -7.08 16.09 -15.19
N ILE A 187 -7.13 16.51 -13.93
CA ILE A 187 -7.51 15.65 -12.80
C ILE A 187 -9.00 15.26 -12.92
N ILE A 188 -9.87 16.20 -13.32
CA ILE A 188 -11.29 15.92 -13.55
C ILE A 188 -11.45 14.85 -14.64
N THR A 189 -10.70 14.95 -15.73
CA THR A 189 -10.74 13.96 -16.83
C THR A 189 -10.37 12.56 -16.33
N GLU A 190 -9.29 12.43 -15.56
CA GLU A 190 -8.86 11.14 -14.99
C GLU A 190 -9.88 10.60 -13.96
N LEU A 191 -10.48 11.48 -13.15
CA LEU A 191 -11.54 11.14 -12.20
C LEU A 191 -12.82 10.61 -12.88
N MET A 192 -13.16 11.14 -14.06
CA MET A 192 -14.33 10.70 -14.82
C MET A 192 -14.08 9.37 -15.52
N ALA A 193 -12.86 9.12 -16.03
CA ALA A 193 -12.50 7.84 -16.63
C ALA A 193 -12.59 6.65 -15.64
N ASP A 194 -12.34 6.88 -14.35
CA ASP A 194 -12.53 5.87 -13.29
C ASP A 194 -14.01 5.54 -13.01
N ARG A 195 -14.95 6.46 -13.30
CA ARG A 195 -16.39 6.26 -13.09
C ARG A 195 -17.02 5.35 -14.15
N ASP A 196 -16.53 5.39 -15.38
CA ASP A 196 -17.09 4.63 -16.49
C ASP A 196 -16.65 3.15 -16.50
N ASN A 197 -15.76 2.75 -15.57
CA ASN A 197 -15.19 1.40 -15.46
C ASN A 197 -15.69 0.61 -14.22
N GLN A 198 -16.75 1.07 -13.54
CA GLN A 198 -17.44 0.37 -12.45
C GLN A 198 -18.81 -0.14 -12.91
#